data_AF-A0A6L5FLM5-F1
#
_entry.id   AF-A0A6L5FLM5-F1
#
_cell.length_a   1.000
_cell.length_b   1.000
_cell.length_c   1.000
_cell.angle_alpha   90.00
_cell.angle_beta   90.00
_cell.angle_gamma   90.00
#
_symmetry.space_group_name_H-M   'P 1'
#
loop_
_entity.id
_entity.type
_entity.pdbx_description
1 polymer ?
#
loop_
_entity_poly.entity_id
_entity_poly.type
_entity_poly.pdbx_seq_one_letter_code
_entity_poly.pdbx_strand_id
1 'polypeptide(L)'
;MNTIARVRFAGALLACLFWLPVASAAQAAPFQDYRNGACGSGICNINFAPVPSGRRLDISNVSCYLRVSQDADVYALQLLVAQGANISSAVTVVPQFVDSVAGIGDRVYSADHHIFAFANAGQRFRIYAELKGGVYRQLACTSAGKC
;
A
#
# COMPACT_ATOMS: atom_id res chain seq x y z
N MET A 1 63.87 51.61 29.52
CA MET A 1 64.39 50.79 28.41
C MET A 1 64.27 49.33 28.81
N ASN A 2 63.51 48.56 28.02
CA ASN A 2 63.41 47.09 27.91
C ASN A 2 63.20 46.29 29.23
N THR A 3 62.20 45.40 29.34
CA THR A 3 62.12 44.18 28.54
C THR A 3 60.71 43.58 28.64
N ILE A 4 60.13 43.23 27.50
CA ILE A 4 58.80 42.65 27.32
C ILE A 4 58.82 41.15 27.69
N ALA A 5 57.96 40.74 28.61
CA ALA A 5 57.71 39.33 28.92
C ALA A 5 56.88 38.67 27.81
N ARG A 6 57.43 37.59 27.22
CA ARG A 6 56.73 36.76 26.23
C ARG A 6 55.71 35.87 26.95
N VAL A 7 54.42 36.18 26.81
CA VAL A 7 53.33 35.25 27.17
C VAL A 7 52.99 34.42 25.93
N ARG A 8 53.30 33.12 25.96
CA ARG A 8 52.79 32.15 24.98
C ARG A 8 51.42 31.70 25.46
N PHE A 9 50.36 32.27 24.90
CA PHE A 9 49.02 31.72 25.02
C PHE A 9 48.89 30.55 24.04
N ALA A 10 48.68 29.36 24.59
CA ALA A 10 48.30 28.17 23.87
C ALA A 10 46.90 28.37 23.26
N GLY A 11 46.84 28.55 21.94
CA GLY A 11 45.60 28.55 21.19
C GLY A 11 45.11 27.13 20.97
N ALA A 12 44.47 26.53 21.96
CA ALA A 12 43.64 25.36 21.79
C ALA A 12 42.25 25.83 21.29
N LEU A 13 42.10 25.99 19.99
CA LEU A 13 40.84 26.40 19.39
C LEU A 13 40.62 25.63 18.08
N LEU A 14 39.43 25.05 17.99
CA LEU A 14 38.78 24.44 16.82
C LEU A 14 39.10 22.96 16.52
N ALA A 15 38.51 22.07 17.32
CA ALA A 15 38.23 20.70 16.93
C ALA A 15 36.80 20.28 17.32
N CYS A 16 35.78 21.06 16.93
CA CYS A 16 34.36 20.72 17.17
C CYS A 16 33.43 20.96 15.97
N LEU A 17 33.96 21.17 14.76
CA LEU A 17 33.17 21.23 13.54
C LEU A 17 33.45 19.95 12.78
N PHE A 18 32.56 18.95 12.82
CA PHE A 18 32.34 17.89 11.80
C PHE A 18 31.55 16.70 12.36
N TRP A 19 30.61 16.94 13.27
CA TRP A 19 29.57 15.95 13.61
C TRP A 19 28.21 16.56 13.32
N LEU A 20 28.00 16.95 12.06
CA LEU A 20 26.64 17.04 11.53
C LEU A 20 26.17 15.60 11.36
N PRO A 21 25.18 15.11 12.14
CA PRO A 21 24.54 13.85 11.80
C PRO A 21 23.96 14.05 10.41
N VAL A 22 24.53 13.34 9.44
CA VAL A 22 23.93 13.21 8.11
C VAL A 22 22.58 12.56 8.37
N ALA A 23 21.54 13.37 8.43
CA ALA A 23 20.18 12.89 8.39
C ALA A 23 20.02 12.24 7.01
N SER A 24 20.32 10.95 6.93
CA SER A 24 19.91 10.13 5.81
C SER A 24 18.41 10.26 5.74
N ALA A 25 17.92 11.08 4.80
CA ALA A 25 16.55 11.01 4.36
C ALA A 25 16.35 9.59 3.85
N ALA A 26 15.80 8.72 4.71
CA ALA A 26 15.39 7.40 4.31
C ALA A 26 14.38 7.62 3.18
N GLN A 27 14.82 7.42 1.95
CA GLN A 27 13.95 7.44 0.79
C GLN A 27 12.88 6.41 1.07
N ALA A 28 11.64 6.87 1.28
CA ALA A 28 10.51 6.01 1.50
C ALA A 28 10.46 5.01 0.33
N ALA A 29 10.80 3.76 0.62
CA ALA A 29 10.73 2.70 -0.37
C ALA A 29 9.29 2.63 -0.88
N PRO A 30 9.07 2.51 -2.20
CA PRO A 30 7.71 2.35 -2.72
C PRO A 30 7.08 1.13 -2.04
N PHE A 31 5.95 1.35 -1.39
CA PHE A 31 5.14 0.28 -0.83
C PHE A 31 4.55 -0.52 -1.99
N GLN A 32 4.80 -1.83 -2.03
CA GLN A 32 4.13 -2.74 -2.95
C GLN A 32 3.76 -4.01 -2.18
N ASP A 33 2.47 -4.34 -2.14
CA ASP A 33 2.00 -5.57 -1.49
C ASP A 33 1.09 -6.34 -2.47
N TYR A 34 1.44 -7.60 -2.70
CA TYR A 34 0.68 -8.55 -3.50
C TYR A 34 -0.02 -9.54 -2.57
N ARG A 35 -1.32 -9.68 -2.75
CA ARG A 35 -2.14 -10.60 -1.97
C ARG A 35 -3.00 -11.43 -2.89
N ASN A 36 -2.97 -12.74 -2.67
CA ASN A 36 -3.84 -13.71 -3.33
C ASN A 36 -4.73 -14.34 -2.25
N GLY A 37 -6.04 -14.26 -2.44
CA GLY A 37 -7.02 -14.83 -1.52
C GLY A 37 -7.71 -16.06 -2.11
N ALA A 38 -7.85 -17.10 -1.29
CA ALA A 38 -8.87 -18.13 -1.53
C ALA A 38 -10.21 -17.59 -1.03
N CYS A 39 -11.06 -17.21 -1.95
CA CYS A 39 -12.36 -16.61 -1.67
C CYS A 39 -13.45 -17.69 -1.60
N GLY A 40 -14.45 -17.49 -0.74
CA GLY A 40 -15.62 -18.37 -0.63
C GLY A 40 -16.71 -18.04 -1.67
N SER A 41 -17.93 -18.54 -1.44
CA SER A 41 -19.08 -18.25 -2.30
C SER A 41 -19.57 -16.81 -2.12
N GLY A 42 -19.57 -16.02 -3.20
CA GLY A 42 -20.20 -14.70 -3.29
C GLY A 42 -19.36 -13.52 -2.78
N ILE A 43 -18.68 -13.61 -1.64
CA ILE A 43 -17.93 -12.48 -1.06
C ILE A 43 -16.46 -12.84 -0.85
N CYS A 44 -15.58 -11.90 -1.22
CA CYS A 44 -14.17 -11.99 -0.93
C CYS A 44 -13.61 -10.73 -0.25
N ASN A 45 -12.70 -10.95 0.69
CA ASN A 45 -11.98 -9.90 1.37
C ASN A 45 -10.49 -10.20 1.39
N ILE A 46 -9.69 -9.25 0.93
CA ILE A 46 -8.24 -9.27 1.08
C ILE A 46 -7.84 -8.12 2.00
N ASN A 47 -7.29 -8.44 3.17
CA ASN A 47 -6.84 -7.44 4.12
C ASN A 47 -5.34 -7.21 4.01
N PHE A 48 -4.94 -5.94 3.90
CA PHE A 48 -3.54 -5.54 4.04
C PHE A 48 -3.20 -5.34 5.53
N ALA A 49 -1.91 -5.33 5.84
CA ALA A 49 -1.45 -5.05 7.19
C ALA A 49 -1.90 -3.64 7.63
N PRO A 50 -2.24 -3.43 8.92
CA PRO A 50 -2.48 -2.10 9.45
C PRO A 50 -1.25 -1.20 9.31
N VAL A 51 -1.50 0.08 9.05
CA VAL A 51 -0.46 1.11 9.01
C VAL A 51 0.16 1.25 10.41
N PRO A 52 1.49 1.15 10.55
CA PRO A 52 2.16 1.30 11.83
C PRO A 52 1.90 2.65 12.49
N SER A 53 2.02 2.70 13.82
CA SER A 53 1.91 3.92 14.60
C SER A 53 2.85 5.02 14.10
N GLY A 54 2.35 6.26 14.07
CA GLY A 54 3.13 7.43 13.63
C GLY A 54 3.38 7.51 12.12
N ARG A 55 2.79 6.62 11.31
CA ARG A 55 2.91 6.63 9.85
C ARG A 55 1.58 6.87 9.15
N ARG A 56 1.67 7.25 7.89
CA ARG A 56 0.58 7.30 6.92
C ARG A 56 1.02 6.50 5.71
N LEU A 57 0.13 5.72 5.12
CA LEU A 57 0.37 5.01 3.87
C LEU A 57 -0.51 5.62 2.79
N ASP A 58 0.12 6.15 1.75
CA ASP A 58 -0.54 6.62 0.54
C ASP A 58 -0.42 5.58 -0.55
N ILE A 59 -1.53 5.22 -1.19
CA ILE A 59 -1.55 4.33 -2.36
C ILE A 59 -2.00 5.10 -3.60
N SER A 60 -1.29 4.82 -4.69
CA SER A 60 -1.41 5.53 -5.97
C SER A 60 -1.94 4.62 -7.11
N ASN A 61 -1.92 3.31 -6.88
CA ASN A 61 -2.39 2.32 -7.83
C ASN A 61 -2.93 1.10 -7.09
N VAL A 62 -4.00 0.53 -7.64
CA VAL A 62 -4.49 -0.80 -7.30
C VAL A 62 -4.73 -1.54 -8.61
N SER A 63 -4.13 -2.71 -8.71
CA SER A 63 -4.35 -3.65 -9.81
C SER A 63 -4.90 -4.96 -9.24
N CYS A 64 -5.97 -5.48 -9.85
CA CYS A 64 -6.61 -6.70 -9.42
C CYS A 64 -6.85 -7.64 -10.62
N TYR A 65 -6.68 -8.93 -10.35
CA TYR A 65 -7.04 -10.04 -11.20
C TYR A 65 -8.13 -10.86 -10.51
N LEU A 66 -9.17 -11.20 -11.26
CA LEU A 66 -10.29 -11.99 -10.79
C LEU A 66 -10.52 -13.14 -11.76
N ARG A 67 -10.70 -14.34 -11.21
CA ARG A 67 -11.22 -15.49 -11.94
C ARG A 67 -12.44 -16.01 -11.21
N VAL A 68 -13.56 -16.10 -11.92
CA VAL A 68 -14.87 -16.47 -11.37
C VAL A 68 -15.52 -17.53 -12.25
N SER A 69 -16.50 -18.26 -11.73
CA SER A 69 -17.26 -19.20 -12.54
C SER A 69 -18.10 -18.50 -13.62
N GLN A 70 -18.49 -19.25 -14.66
CA GLN A 70 -19.17 -18.70 -15.84
C GLN A 70 -20.51 -18.00 -15.55
N ASP A 71 -21.18 -18.42 -14.48
CA ASP A 71 -22.47 -17.94 -13.99
C ASP A 71 -22.36 -16.78 -13.00
N ALA A 72 -21.13 -16.31 -12.72
CA ALA A 72 -20.89 -15.17 -11.83
C ALA A 72 -20.89 -13.85 -12.58
N ASP A 73 -21.54 -12.86 -11.99
CA ASP A 73 -21.39 -11.45 -12.35
C ASP A 73 -20.66 -10.70 -11.23
N VAL A 74 -19.62 -9.95 -11.58
CA VAL A 74 -18.87 -9.14 -10.61
C VAL A 74 -19.71 -7.93 -10.22
N TYR A 75 -20.29 -7.98 -9.03
CA TYR A 75 -21.23 -6.98 -8.54
C TYR A 75 -20.53 -5.78 -7.90
N ALA A 76 -19.48 -6.06 -7.11
CA ALA A 76 -18.67 -5.01 -6.51
C ALA A 76 -17.20 -5.44 -6.48
N LEU A 77 -16.31 -4.49 -6.74
CA LEU A 77 -14.90 -4.58 -6.41
C LEU A 77 -14.48 -3.21 -5.86
N GLN A 78 -14.03 -3.18 -4.62
CA GLN A 78 -13.78 -1.94 -3.90
C GLN A 78 -12.49 -2.03 -3.13
N LEU A 79 -11.75 -0.94 -3.14
CA LEU A 79 -10.71 -0.67 -2.17
C LEU A 79 -11.32 0.14 -1.02
N LEU A 80 -11.22 -0.41 0.18
CA LEU A 80 -11.73 0.18 1.40
C LEU A 80 -10.56 0.62 2.30
N VAL A 81 -10.75 1.73 3.02
CA VAL A 81 -9.90 2.11 4.15
C VAL A 81 -10.67 1.80 5.43
N ALA A 82 -10.17 0.85 6.21
CA ALA A 82 -10.88 0.29 7.35
C ALA A 82 -10.07 0.38 8.66
N GLN A 83 -10.78 0.54 9.77
CA GLN A 83 -10.24 0.34 11.12
C GLN A 83 -11.17 -0.63 11.86
N GLY A 84 -10.76 -1.89 11.96
CA GLY A 84 -11.63 -2.96 12.44
C GLY A 84 -12.81 -3.19 11.47
N ALA A 85 -14.03 -3.02 11.99
CA ALA A 85 -15.27 -3.09 11.22
C ALA A 85 -15.68 -1.75 10.57
N ASN A 86 -15.10 -0.64 11.03
CA ASN A 86 -15.46 0.69 10.54
C ASN A 86 -14.79 0.97 9.20
N ILE A 87 -15.59 1.32 8.19
CA ILE A 87 -15.11 1.76 6.87
C ILE A 87 -15.10 3.28 6.84
N SER A 88 -13.93 3.86 6.60
CA SER A 88 -13.72 5.32 6.56
C SER A 88 -13.73 5.89 5.14
N SER A 89 -13.41 5.06 4.16
CA SER A 89 -13.45 5.42 2.74
C SER A 89 -13.62 4.16 1.90
N ALA A 90 -14.23 4.33 0.72
CA ALA A 90 -14.41 3.29 -0.28
C ALA A 90 -14.17 3.88 -1.67
N VAL A 91 -13.36 3.20 -2.47
CA VAL A 91 -13.11 3.52 -3.87
C VAL A 91 -13.52 2.31 -4.70
N THR A 92 -14.42 2.52 -5.64
CA THR A 92 -14.83 1.45 -6.56
C THR A 92 -13.74 1.24 -7.60
N VAL A 93 -13.31 -0.01 -7.74
CA VAL A 93 -12.37 -0.49 -8.74
C VAL A 93 -13.20 -1.21 -9.80
N VAL A 94 -13.04 -0.88 -11.07
CA VAL A 94 -13.95 -1.33 -12.13
C VAL A 94 -13.25 -2.44 -12.92
N PRO A 95 -13.59 -3.72 -12.68
CA PRO A 95 -13.02 -4.83 -13.42
C PRO A 95 -13.58 -4.86 -14.84
N GLN A 96 -12.69 -5.06 -15.81
CA GLN A 96 -13.01 -5.29 -17.21
C GLN A 96 -12.91 -6.79 -17.51
N PHE A 97 -13.86 -7.31 -18.28
CA PHE A 97 -13.76 -8.67 -18.79
C PHE A 97 -12.56 -8.77 -19.74
N VAL A 98 -11.73 -9.80 -19.56
CA VAL A 98 -10.52 -10.02 -20.35
C VAL A 98 -10.72 -11.23 -21.26
N ASP A 99 -11.11 -12.37 -20.66
CA ASP A 99 -11.19 -13.64 -21.38
C ASP A 99 -12.05 -14.67 -20.63
N SER A 100 -12.32 -15.80 -21.29
CA SER A 100 -12.93 -17.00 -20.71
C SER A 100 -11.94 -18.17 -20.77
N VAL A 101 -11.75 -18.86 -19.64
CA VAL A 101 -10.86 -20.04 -19.56
C VAL A 101 -11.51 -21.22 -20.28
N ALA A 102 -10.84 -21.72 -21.32
CA ALA A 102 -11.31 -22.85 -22.11
C ALA A 102 -11.53 -24.13 -21.25
N GLY A 103 -12.56 -24.90 -21.61
CA GLY A 103 -12.89 -26.20 -21.00
C GLY A 103 -13.82 -26.13 -19.78
N ILE A 104 -13.72 -25.09 -18.96
CA ILE A 104 -14.52 -24.91 -17.73
C ILE A 104 -15.42 -23.67 -17.75
N GLY A 105 -15.18 -22.74 -18.69
CA GLY A 105 -16.02 -21.55 -18.89
C GLY A 105 -15.81 -20.42 -17.88
N ASP A 106 -14.87 -20.56 -16.94
CA ASP A 106 -14.56 -19.49 -15.97
C ASP A 106 -14.27 -18.16 -16.67
N ARG A 107 -14.79 -17.06 -16.12
CA ARG A 107 -14.58 -15.71 -16.65
C ARG A 107 -13.41 -15.05 -15.92
N VAL A 108 -12.57 -14.37 -16.68
CA VAL A 108 -11.40 -13.64 -16.19
C VAL A 108 -11.66 -12.15 -16.33
N TYR A 109 -11.39 -11.42 -15.25
CA TYR A 109 -11.45 -9.97 -15.22
C TYR A 109 -10.15 -9.38 -14.70
N SER A 110 -9.85 -8.18 -15.16
CA SER A 110 -8.73 -7.38 -14.67
C SER A 110 -9.18 -5.96 -14.41
N ALA A 111 -8.66 -5.35 -13.36
CA ALA A 111 -8.75 -3.92 -13.11
C ALA A 111 -7.35 -3.38 -12.88
N ASP A 112 -7.03 -2.24 -13.48
CA ASP A 112 -5.82 -1.47 -13.17
C ASP A 112 -6.21 0.00 -13.08
N HIS A 113 -6.25 0.51 -11.85
CA HIS A 113 -6.72 1.85 -11.57
C HIS A 113 -5.62 2.68 -10.92
N HIS A 114 -5.35 3.84 -11.54
CA HIS A 114 -4.68 4.95 -10.85
C HIS A 114 -5.67 5.59 -9.89
N ILE A 115 -5.35 5.52 -8.60
CA ILE A 115 -6.20 6.02 -7.51
C ILE A 115 -5.37 6.86 -6.56
N PHE A 116 -6.01 7.68 -5.74
CA PHE A 116 -5.34 8.33 -4.62
C PHE A 116 -6.14 8.02 -3.36
N ALA A 117 -5.59 7.16 -2.51
CA ALA A 117 -6.20 6.82 -1.22
C ALA A 117 -5.11 6.76 -0.15
N PHE A 118 -5.48 7.04 1.09
CA PHE A 118 -4.54 7.00 2.20
C PHE A 118 -5.15 6.33 3.43
N ALA A 119 -4.28 5.73 4.23
CA ALA A 119 -4.61 5.13 5.51
C ALA A 119 -3.67 5.72 6.58
N ASN A 120 -4.26 6.21 7.66
CA ASN A 120 -3.56 6.68 8.84
C ASN A 120 -3.15 5.50 9.74
N ALA A 121 -2.29 5.77 10.72
CA ALA A 121 -1.92 4.82 11.77
C ALA A 121 -3.13 4.05 12.34
N GLY A 122 -3.00 2.73 12.41
CA GLY A 122 -4.06 1.83 12.89
C GLY A 122 -5.15 1.49 11.86
N GLN A 123 -5.26 2.25 10.77
CA GLN A 123 -6.12 1.89 9.63
C GLN A 123 -5.42 0.87 8.72
N ARG A 124 -6.17 0.24 7.83
CA ARG A 124 -5.65 -0.66 6.80
C ARG A 124 -6.42 -0.50 5.50
N PHE A 125 -5.78 -0.87 4.39
CA PHE A 125 -6.51 -1.12 3.15
C PHE A 125 -7.16 -2.51 3.18
N ARG A 126 -8.31 -2.64 2.53
CA ARG A 126 -9.01 -3.90 2.30
C ARG A 126 -9.56 -3.90 0.88
N ILE A 127 -9.29 -4.93 0.11
CA ILE A 127 -10.07 -5.17 -1.11
C ILE A 127 -11.29 -5.98 -0.71
N TYR A 128 -12.46 -5.46 -1.05
CA TYR A 128 -13.75 -6.13 -0.96
C TYR A 128 -14.22 -6.45 -2.36
N ALA A 129 -14.67 -7.68 -2.58
CA ALA A 129 -15.25 -8.07 -3.85
C ALA A 129 -16.51 -8.90 -3.61
N GLU A 130 -17.55 -8.66 -4.40
CA GLU A 130 -18.82 -9.36 -4.33
C GLU A 130 -19.24 -9.83 -5.72
N LEU A 131 -19.71 -11.07 -5.81
CA LEU A 131 -20.33 -11.65 -6.98
C LEU A 131 -21.82 -11.80 -6.75
N LYS A 132 -22.57 -11.59 -7.82
CA LYS A 132 -23.94 -12.06 -7.94
C LYS A 132 -23.92 -13.39 -8.68
N GLY A 133 -24.25 -14.47 -7.98
CA GLY A 133 -24.16 -15.83 -8.52
C GLY A 133 -22.71 -16.35 -8.60
N GLY A 134 -22.58 -17.67 -8.81
CA GLY A 134 -21.29 -18.33 -8.98
C GLY A 134 -20.33 -18.27 -7.78
N VAL A 135 -19.05 -18.52 -8.07
CA VAL A 135 -17.98 -18.59 -7.06
C VAL A 135 -16.70 -17.91 -7.55
N TYR A 136 -15.96 -17.33 -6.60
CA TYR A 136 -14.59 -16.93 -6.86
C TYR A 136 -13.70 -18.17 -6.98
N ARG A 137 -12.91 -18.22 -8.05
CA ARG A 137 -11.81 -19.19 -8.19
C ARG A 137 -10.51 -18.59 -7.70
N GLN A 138 -10.32 -17.29 -7.96
CA GLN A 138 -9.13 -16.56 -7.56
C GLN A 138 -9.44 -15.06 -7.48
N LEU A 139 -8.91 -14.40 -6.45
CA LEU A 139 -8.78 -12.95 -6.38
C LEU A 139 -7.35 -12.63 -5.97
N ALA A 140 -6.66 -11.89 -6.82
CA ALA A 140 -5.32 -11.41 -6.53
C ALA A 140 -5.26 -9.91 -6.77
N CYS A 141 -4.72 -9.16 -5.82
CA CYS A 141 -4.58 -7.71 -5.95
C CYS A 141 -3.19 -7.25 -5.49
N THR A 142 -2.67 -6.27 -6.21
CA THR A 142 -1.47 -5.52 -5.87
C THR A 142 -1.87 -4.09 -5.55
N SER A 143 -1.29 -3.52 -4.50
CA SER A 143 -1.37 -2.07 -4.24
C SER A 143 0.04 -1.49 -4.21
N ALA A 144 0.20 -0.31 -4.82
CA ALA A 144 1.49 0.38 -4.88
C ALA A 144 1.37 1.83 -4.38
N GLY A 145 2.35 2.26 -3.58
CA GLY A 145 2.26 3.49 -2.79
C GLY A 145 3.57 3.96 -2.16
N LYS A 146 3.48 4.87 -1.18
CA LYS A 146 4.59 5.38 -0.37
C LYS A 146 4.16 5.50 1.10
N CYS A 147 5.09 5.19 2.00
CA CYS A 147 4.95 5.31 3.47
C CYS A 147 5.64 6.58 4.00
#